data_AF-A0A2A9KKA3-F1
#
_entry.id   AF-A0A2A9KKA3-F1
#
_cell.length_a   1.000
_cell.length_b   1.000
_cell.length_c   1.000
_cell.angle_alpha   90.00
_cell.angle_beta   90.00
_cell.angle_gamma   90.00
#
_symmetry.space_group_name_H-M   'P 1'
#
loop_
_entity.id
_entity.type
_entity.pdbx_description
1 polymer ?
#
loop_
_entity_poly.entity_id
_entity_poly.type
_entity_poly.pdbx_seq_one_letter_code
_entity_poly.pdbx_strand_id
1 'polypeptide(L)'
;MSAWLSVTKAVLPYVSDIISVAVPVFTRRKGNTEESQIQILQQQVTELQGASLQNVGDIKALAEQLSAALPMLEREVRAVDAKLARAGLLCGVSIGVAVLALVVSFMALLSK
;
A
#
# COMPACT_ATOMS: atom_id res chain seq x y z
N MET A 1 5.40 -1.97 -16.75
CA MET A 1 3.97 -2.24 -16.49
C MET A 1 3.59 -1.64 -15.15
N SER A 2 2.57 -0.78 -15.16
CA SER A 2 2.07 0.01 -14.04
C SER A 2 1.32 -0.85 -13.01
N ALA A 3 2.05 -1.74 -12.33
CA ALA A 3 1.52 -2.58 -11.26
C ALA A 3 0.83 -1.76 -10.16
N TRP A 4 1.33 -0.54 -9.90
CA TRP A 4 0.74 0.42 -8.96
C TRP A 4 -0.71 0.82 -9.31
N LEU A 5 -1.08 0.89 -10.59
CA LEU A 5 -2.45 1.26 -10.99
C LEU A 5 -3.47 0.13 -10.76
N SER A 6 -3.03 -1.12 -10.76
CA SER A 6 -3.92 -2.25 -10.46
C SER A 6 -4.17 -2.39 -8.96
N VAL A 7 -3.15 -2.13 -8.14
CA VAL A 7 -3.26 -2.11 -6.68
C VAL A 7 -4.18 -0.98 -6.21
N THR A 8 -4.05 0.23 -6.77
CA THR A 8 -4.94 1.34 -6.41
C THR A 8 -6.40 1.06 -6.76
N LYS A 9 -6.70 0.46 -7.92
CA LYS A 9 -8.07 0.06 -8.28
C LYS A 9 -8.66 -1.02 -7.35
N ALA A 10 -7.84 -1.94 -6.87
CA ALA A 10 -8.30 -3.01 -5.98
C ALA A 10 -8.58 -2.50 -4.56
N VAL A 11 -7.83 -1.49 -4.10
CA VAL A 11 -7.97 -0.93 -2.74
C VAL A 11 -9.01 0.20 -2.67
N LEU A 12 -9.22 0.94 -3.76
CA LEU A 12 -10.16 2.07 -3.84
C LEU A 12 -11.58 1.79 -3.31
N PRO A 13 -12.25 0.65 -3.59
CA PRO A 13 -13.59 0.39 -3.06
C PRO A 13 -13.60 0.20 -1.53
N TYR A 14 -12.53 -0.35 -0.94
CA TYR A 14 -12.43 -0.57 0.51
C TYR A 14 -12.12 0.71 1.28
N VAL A 15 -11.47 1.70 0.65
CA VAL A 15 -11.25 3.01 1.27
C VAL A 15 -12.58 3.72 1.54
N SER A 16 -13.56 3.57 0.65
CA SER A 16 -14.90 4.15 0.84
C SER A 16 -15.65 3.52 2.02
N ASP A 17 -15.57 2.20 2.18
CA ASP A 17 -16.19 1.48 3.31
C ASP A 17 -15.51 1.82 4.63
N ILE A 18 -14.18 1.93 4.66
CA ILE A 18 -13.42 2.34 5.86
C ILE A 18 -13.80 3.76 6.29
N ILE A 19 -13.95 4.69 5.34
CA ILE A 19 -14.39 6.05 5.64
C ILE A 19 -15.83 6.04 6.18
N SER A 20 -16.71 5.20 5.63
CA SER A 20 -18.11 5.12 6.08
C SER A 20 -18.27 4.56 7.49
N VAL A 21 -17.39 3.66 7.94
CA VAL A 21 -17.40 3.12 9.31
C VAL A 21 -16.77 4.09 10.31
N ALA A 22 -15.86 4.96 9.85
CA ALA A 22 -15.14 5.92 10.69
C ALA A 22 -15.84 7.27 10.87
N VAL A 23 -16.98 7.54 10.21
CA VAL A 23 -17.76 8.76 10.48
C VAL A 23 -18.52 8.56 11.79
N PRO A 24 -18.18 9.29 12.87
CA PRO A 24 -18.96 9.21 14.09
C PRO A 24 -20.38 9.69 13.79
N VAL A 25 -21.36 8.84 14.07
CA VAL A 25 -22.78 9.20 14.05
C VAL A 25 -23.05 10.07 15.27
N PHE A 26 -22.51 11.30 15.29
CA PHE A 26 -22.96 12.34 16.21
C PHE A 26 -24.35 12.75 15.75
N THR A 27 -25.34 11.93 16.12
CA THR A 27 -26.73 12.15 15.77
C THR A 27 -27.17 13.47 16.42
N ARG A 28 -27.21 14.54 15.61
CA ARG A 28 -27.85 15.81 15.97
C ARG A 28 -29.29 15.52 16.38
N ARG A 29 -29.65 15.74 17.65
CA ARG A 29 -31.03 16.07 18.00
C ARG A 29 -31.11 17.26 18.95
N LYS A 30 -31.89 18.23 18.48
CA LYS A 30 -32.16 19.56 19.02
C LYS A 30 -33.09 19.43 20.24
N GLY A 31 -32.52 19.33 21.45
CA GLY A 31 -33.26 19.42 22.72
C GLY A 31 -33.02 20.78 23.37
N ASN A 32 -34.08 21.53 23.66
CA ASN A 32 -34.01 22.96 24.01
C ASN A 32 -34.13 23.25 25.52
N THR A 33 -33.72 22.31 26.38
CA THR A 33 -33.81 22.41 27.86
C THR A 33 -32.51 21.97 28.53
N GLU A 34 -32.08 22.64 29.61
CA GLU A 34 -30.78 22.40 30.28
C GLU A 34 -30.59 20.95 30.76
N GLU A 35 -31.64 20.32 31.29
CA GLU A 35 -31.60 18.90 31.70
C GLU A 35 -31.34 17.95 30.53
N SER A 36 -31.88 18.27 29.34
CA SER A 36 -31.64 17.48 28.12
C SER A 36 -30.21 17.63 27.61
N GLN A 37 -29.54 18.76 27.85
CA GLN A 37 -28.15 18.98 27.43
C GLN A 37 -27.17 18.16 28.27
N ILE A 38 -27.38 18.04 29.59
CA ILE A 38 -26.52 17.22 30.45
C ILE A 38 -26.64 15.74 30.08
N GLN A 39 -27.84 15.27 29.78
CA GLN A 39 -28.08 13.88 29.39
C GLN A 39 -27.47 13.57 28.00
N ILE A 40 -27.53 14.52 27.07
CA ILE A 40 -26.86 14.42 25.76
C ILE A 40 -25.33 14.38 25.91
N LEU A 41 -24.75 15.21 26.79
CA LEU A 41 -23.31 15.22 27.03
C LEU A 41 -22.81 13.91 27.65
N GLN A 42 -23.55 13.34 28.61
CA GLN A 42 -23.20 12.02 29.14
C GLN A 42 -23.22 10.95 28.06
N GLN A 43 -24.25 10.95 27.21
CA GLN A 43 -24.36 9.98 26.12
C GLN A 43 -23.24 10.14 25.08
N GLN A 44 -22.88 11.38 24.71
CA GLN A 44 -21.74 11.65 23.83
C GLN A 44 -20.40 11.23 24.44
N VAL A 45 -20.21 11.39 25.75
CA VAL A 45 -19.00 10.94 26.44
C VAL A 45 -18.92 9.41 26.41
N THR A 46 -20.02 8.71 26.66
CA THR A 46 -20.06 7.25 26.57
C THR A 46 -19.80 6.76 25.14
N GLU A 47 -20.39 7.41 24.13
CA GLU A 47 -20.15 7.09 22.72
C GLU A 47 -18.71 7.36 22.30
N LEU A 48 -18.12 8.50 22.71
CA LEU A 48 -16.72 8.83 22.46
C LEU A 48 -15.76 7.85 23.13
N GLN A 49 -16.06 7.43 24.36
CA GLN A 49 -15.26 6.44 25.08
C GLN A 49 -15.34 5.06 24.41
N GLY A 50 -16.54 4.65 23.99
CA GLY A 50 -16.73 3.40 23.24
C GLY A 50 -15.98 3.40 21.91
N ALA A 51 -16.13 4.46 21.11
CA ALA A 51 -15.44 4.62 19.84
C ALA A 51 -13.91 4.69 20.00
N SER A 52 -13.42 5.37 21.05
CA SER A 52 -11.98 5.45 21.33
C SER A 52 -11.39 4.09 21.70
N LEU A 53 -12.06 3.32 22.56
CA LEU A 53 -11.65 1.97 22.93
C LEU A 53 -11.66 1.02 21.72
N GLN A 54 -12.68 1.13 20.87
CA GLN A 54 -12.78 0.33 19.66
C GLN A 54 -11.68 0.68 18.65
N ASN A 55 -11.42 1.97 18.42
CA ASN A 55 -10.35 2.43 17.54
C ASN A 55 -8.97 1.95 18.01
N VAL A 56 -8.70 1.93 19.32
CA VAL A 56 -7.44 1.40 19.86
C VAL A 56 -7.30 -0.10 19.56
N GLY A 57 -8.39 -0.86 19.65
CA GLY A 57 -8.43 -2.27 19.26
C GLY A 57 -8.17 -2.48 17.77
N ASP A 58 -8.83 -1.69 16.93
CA ASP A 58 -8.72 -1.77 15.47
C ASP A 58 -7.33 -1.38 14.98
N ILE A 59 -6.72 -0.34 15.56
CA ILE A 59 -5.33 0.06 15.26
C ILE A 59 -4.36 -1.07 15.64
N LYS A 60 -4.58 -1.74 16.77
CA LYS A 60 -3.74 -2.86 17.20
C LYS A 60 -3.89 -4.05 16.24
N ALA A 61 -5.11 -4.41 15.89
CA ALA A 61 -5.37 -5.48 14.91
C ALA A 61 -4.75 -5.17 13.55
N LEU A 62 -4.84 -3.91 13.09
CA LEU A 62 -4.19 -3.46 11.86
C LEU A 62 -2.67 -3.55 11.94
N ALA A 63 -2.07 -3.17 13.08
CA ALA A 63 -0.64 -3.27 13.30
C ALA A 63 -0.15 -4.73 13.30
N GLU A 64 -0.91 -5.65 13.89
CA GLU A 64 -0.62 -7.09 13.87
C GLU A 64 -0.72 -7.66 12.45
N GLN A 65 -1.77 -7.30 11.70
CA GLN A 65 -1.92 -7.71 10.30
C GLN A 65 -0.80 -7.16 9.42
N LEU A 66 -0.38 -5.91 9.63
CA LEU A 66 0.74 -5.31 8.91
C LEU A 66 2.05 -6.00 9.25
N SER A 67 2.30 -6.27 10.53
CA SER A 67 3.50 -6.99 11.00
C SER A 67 3.60 -8.38 10.38
N ALA A 68 2.47 -9.08 10.24
CA ALA A 68 2.40 -10.38 9.56
C ALA A 68 2.58 -10.29 8.04
N ALA A 69 2.14 -9.20 7.40
CA ALA A 69 2.23 -9.01 5.95
C ALA A 69 3.63 -8.54 5.49
N LEU A 70 4.34 -7.74 6.29
CA LEU A 70 5.70 -7.25 5.99
C LEU A 70 6.69 -8.34 5.55
N PRO A 71 6.82 -9.50 6.23
CA PRO A 71 7.77 -10.54 5.82
C PRO A 71 7.39 -11.22 4.50
N MET A 72 6.10 -11.26 4.13
CA MET A 72 5.68 -11.73 2.81
C MET A 72 6.13 -10.74 1.73
N LEU A 73 5.93 -9.45 1.96
CA LEU A 73 6.31 -8.40 1.03
C LEU A 73 7.84 -8.34 0.84
N GLU A 74 8.62 -8.48 1.91
CA GLU A 74 10.09 -8.49 1.83
C GLU A 74 10.60 -9.65 0.96
N ARG A 75 9.98 -10.83 1.05
CA ARG A 75 10.33 -11.98 0.23
C ARG A 75 10.05 -11.73 -1.25
N GLU A 76 8.93 -11.10 -1.58
CA GLU A 76 8.59 -10.77 -2.95
C GLU A 76 9.53 -9.72 -3.55
N VAL A 77 9.89 -8.70 -2.78
CA VAL A 77 10.87 -7.67 -3.21
C VAL A 77 12.23 -8.30 -3.50
N ARG A 78 12.76 -9.14 -2.59
CA ARG A 78 14.04 -9.85 -2.82
C ARG A 78 14.00 -10.75 -4.06
N ALA A 79 12.87 -11.39 -4.33
CA ALA A 79 12.72 -12.24 -5.51
C ALA A 79 12.70 -11.44 -6.82
N VAL A 80 12.15 -10.22 -6.81
CA VAL A 80 12.17 -9.30 -7.96
C VAL A 80 13.59 -8.78 -8.21
N ASP A 81 14.32 -8.37 -7.17
CA ASP A 81 15.69 -7.88 -7.29
C ASP A 81 16.62 -8.95 -7.90
N ALA A 82 16.48 -10.20 -7.47
CA ALA A 82 17.25 -11.32 -8.03
C ALA A 82 16.98 -11.53 -9.53
N LYS A 83 15.72 -11.35 -9.97
CA LYS A 83 15.34 -11.46 -11.39
C LYS A 83 15.90 -10.29 -12.20
N LEU A 84 15.84 -9.07 -11.67
CA LEU A 84 16.39 -7.87 -12.31
C LEU A 84 17.92 -7.96 -12.45
N ALA A 85 18.62 -8.45 -11.43
CA ALA A 85 20.07 -8.65 -11.49
C ALA A 85 20.46 -9.66 -12.60
N ARG A 86 19.72 -10.78 -12.70
CA ARG A 86 19.93 -11.78 -13.77
C ARG A 86 19.63 -11.20 -15.15
N ALA A 87 18.54 -10.45 -15.30
CA ALA A 87 18.20 -9.79 -16.55
C ALA A 87 19.27 -8.76 -16.97
N GLY A 88 19.77 -7.97 -16.02
CA GLY A 88 20.85 -7.01 -16.25
C GLY A 88 22.13 -7.68 -16.74
N LEU A 89 22.50 -8.82 -16.14
CA LEU A 89 23.68 -9.59 -16.55
C LEU A 89 23.52 -10.15 -17.98
N LEU A 90 22.35 -10.70 -18.32
CA LEU A 90 22.06 -11.18 -19.68
C LEU A 90 22.08 -10.06 -20.72
N CYS A 91 21.52 -8.89 -20.39
CA CYS A 91 21.61 -7.71 -21.26
C CYS A 91 23.06 -7.27 -21.47
N GLY A 92 23.87 -7.25 -20.41
CA GLY A 92 25.30 -6.92 -20.52
C GLY A 92 26.06 -7.89 -21.42
N VAL A 93 25.82 -9.20 -21.29
CA VAL A 93 26.41 -10.22 -22.16
C VAL A 93 25.99 -10.01 -23.62
N SER A 94 24.70 -9.76 -23.86
CA SER A 94 24.18 -9.50 -25.21
C SER A 94 24.85 -8.29 -25.86
N ILE A 95 25.00 -7.18 -25.12
CA ILE A 95 25.71 -5.98 -25.59
C ILE A 95 27.17 -6.32 -25.92
N GLY A 96 27.86 -7.08 -25.06
CA GLY A 96 29.24 -7.50 -25.30
C GLY A 96 29.39 -8.31 -26.59
N VAL A 97 28.50 -9.28 -26.82
CA VAL A 97 28.47 -10.08 -28.06
C VAL A 97 28.21 -9.19 -29.28
N ALA A 98 27.26 -8.25 -29.19
CA ALA A 98 26.98 -7.32 -30.28
C ALA A 98 28.19 -6.44 -30.63
N VAL A 99 28.91 -5.93 -29.63
CA VAL A 99 30.14 -5.14 -29.84
C VAL A 99 31.22 -5.99 -30.50
N LEU A 100 31.44 -7.22 -30.04
CA LEU A 100 32.41 -8.13 -30.66
C LEU A 100 32.07 -8.42 -32.12
N ALA A 101 30.79 -8.67 -32.43
CA ALA A 101 30.33 -8.89 -33.80
C ALA A 101 30.60 -7.66 -34.70
N LEU A 102 30.36 -6.44 -34.19
CA LEU A 102 30.67 -5.22 -34.92
C LEU A 102 32.17 -5.04 -35.18
N VAL A 103 33.02 -5.32 -34.18
CA VAL A 103 34.48 -5.25 -34.32
C VAL A 103 34.99 -6.24 -35.37
N VAL A 104 34.52 -7.49 -35.33
CA VAL A 104 34.88 -8.51 -36.32
C VAL A 104 34.43 -8.09 -37.72
N SER A 105 33.18 -7.61 -37.84
CA SER A 105 32.67 -7.12 -39.13
C SER A 105 33.47 -5.94 -39.68
N PHE A 106 33.92 -5.04 -38.80
CA PHE A 106 34.74 -3.89 -39.19
C PHE A 106 36.15 -4.32 -39.61
N MET A 107 36.79 -5.23 -38.88
CA MET A 107 38.08 -5.80 -39.30
C MET A 107 37.99 -6.54 -40.63
N ALA A 108 36.93 -7.31 -40.86
CA ALA A 108 36.73 -8.04 -42.11
C ALA A 108 36.55 -7.11 -43.32
N LEU A 109 36.00 -5.89 -43.11
CA LEU A 109 35.90 -4.86 -44.13
C LEU A 109 37.26 -4.20 -44.42
N LEU A 110 38.12 -4.05 -43.42
CA LEU A 110 39.47 -3.47 -43.58
C LEU A 110 40.50 -4.44 -44.15
N SER A 111 40.29 -5.75 -43.96
CA SER A 111 41.17 -6.79 -44.51
C SER A 111 40.86 -7.17 -45.96
N LYS A 112 40.00 -6.40 -46.64
CA LYS A 112 39.53 -6.62 -48.01
C LYS A 112 39.97 -5.46 -48.89
#